data_AF-A0A261DA20-F1
#
_entry.id   AF-A0A261DA20-F1
#
_cell.length_a   1.000
_cell.length_b   1.000
_cell.length_c   1.000
_cell.angle_alpha   90.00
_cell.angle_beta   90.00
_cell.angle_gamma   90.00
#
_symmetry.space_group_name_H-M   'P 1'
#
loop_
_entity.id
_entity.type
_entity.pdbx_description
1 polymer ?
#
loop_
_entity_poly.entity_id
_entity_poly.type
_entity_poly.pdbx_seq_one_letter_code
_entity_poly.pdbx_strand_id
1 'polypeptide(L)'
;MQKVSRNRTSSKTANGSYNKAAKEPWILVTNLSSDEYKGAEIVRLYSKRMQIEETFRAIKSHQFGLAGRYIRTLDVNRWGVLMLLSAIVIIIYWVIGVVGYSQGMQRIFQPNTVKDKKIYSYFTLEKFIIEFNYLHAIKPLVEPLASIIKTELCRA
;
A
#
# COMPACT_ATOMS: atom_id res chain seq x y z
N MET A 1 -33.93 31.35 22.44
CA MET A 1 -32.83 30.36 22.47
C MET A 1 -32.95 29.46 21.23
N GLN A 2 -32.20 29.73 20.16
CA GLN A 2 -32.20 28.89 18.95
C GLN A 2 -31.09 27.85 19.05
N LYS A 3 -31.44 26.56 18.89
CA LYS A 3 -30.49 25.45 18.79
C LYS A 3 -29.70 25.58 17.48
N VAL A 4 -28.42 25.91 17.58
CA VAL A 4 -27.48 25.84 16.45
C VAL A 4 -27.24 24.36 16.14
N SER A 5 -27.79 23.89 15.02
CA SER A 5 -27.50 22.59 14.44
C SER A 5 -26.00 22.51 14.09
N ARG A 6 -25.26 21.60 14.73
CA ARG A 6 -23.89 21.29 14.31
C ARG A 6 -23.96 20.61 12.96
N ASN A 7 -23.65 21.33 11.89
CA ASN A 7 -23.41 20.74 10.57
C ASN A 7 -22.29 19.69 10.72
N ARG A 8 -22.65 18.41 10.66
CA ARG A 8 -21.68 17.34 10.40
C ARG A 8 -21.15 17.58 8.99
N THR A 9 -19.95 18.11 8.88
CA THR A 9 -19.18 18.08 7.63
C THR A 9 -18.91 16.61 7.31
N SER A 10 -19.83 16.01 6.55
CA SER A 10 -19.57 14.77 5.86
C SER A 10 -18.45 15.08 4.87
N SER A 11 -17.23 14.68 5.21
CA SER A 11 -16.07 14.76 4.33
C SER A 11 -16.26 13.76 3.18
N LYS A 12 -17.20 14.03 2.29
CA LYS A 12 -17.31 13.42 0.96
C LYS A 12 -16.24 14.03 0.04
N THR A 13 -14.97 13.98 0.45
CA THR A 13 -13.84 14.16 -0.47
C THR A 13 -13.57 12.83 -1.17
N ALA A 14 -14.58 12.33 -1.87
CA ALA A 14 -14.48 11.13 -2.70
C ALA A 14 -14.03 11.53 -4.11
N ASN A 15 -12.80 11.13 -4.45
CA ASN A 15 -12.25 10.87 -5.79
C ASN A 15 -12.07 12.01 -6.82
N GLY A 16 -12.63 13.22 -6.63
CA GLY A 16 -12.49 14.31 -7.63
C GLY A 16 -11.66 15.54 -7.23
N SER A 17 -11.50 15.79 -5.92
CA SER A 17 -10.93 17.05 -5.41
C SER A 17 -9.38 17.05 -5.41
N TYR A 18 -8.74 15.92 -5.17
CA TYR A 18 -7.27 15.81 -5.15
C TYR A 18 -6.64 16.08 -6.53
N ASN A 19 -7.23 15.56 -7.62
CA ASN A 19 -6.78 15.85 -8.99
C ASN A 19 -6.91 17.34 -9.36
N LYS A 20 -7.90 18.04 -8.78
CA LYS A 20 -8.08 19.49 -9.01
C LYS A 20 -7.14 20.33 -8.14
N ALA A 21 -6.73 19.83 -6.97
CA ALA A 21 -5.78 20.49 -6.08
C ALA A 21 -4.32 20.37 -6.59
N ALA A 22 -3.97 19.30 -7.29
CA ALA A 22 -2.63 19.07 -7.85
C ALA A 22 -2.42 19.70 -9.25
N LYS A 23 -2.87 20.95 -9.45
CA LYS A 23 -2.68 21.69 -10.72
C LYS A 23 -1.36 22.44 -10.82
N GLU A 24 -0.62 22.53 -9.73
CA GLU A 24 0.66 23.24 -9.70
C GLU A 24 1.73 22.47 -10.49
N PRO A 25 2.56 23.17 -11.30
CA PRO A 25 3.62 22.52 -12.06
C PRO A 25 4.67 21.95 -11.10
N TRP A 26 5.09 20.70 -11.34
CA TRP A 26 6.13 20.05 -10.54
C TRP A 26 7.49 20.27 -11.17
N ILE A 27 8.43 20.80 -10.38
CA ILE A 27 9.86 20.85 -10.74
C ILE A 27 10.53 19.68 -10.02
N LEU A 28 11.02 18.71 -10.78
CA LEU A 28 11.74 17.55 -10.25
C LEU A 28 13.23 17.72 -10.50
N VAL A 29 14.03 17.68 -9.43
CA VAL A 29 15.48 17.70 -9.49
C VAL A 29 15.98 16.32 -9.09
N THR A 30 16.78 15.68 -9.95
CA THR A 30 17.24 14.31 -9.71
C THR A 30 18.74 14.18 -9.96
N ASN A 31 19.41 13.35 -9.17
CA ASN A 31 20.79 12.92 -9.41
C ASN A 31 20.88 11.66 -10.30
N LEU A 32 19.80 11.34 -11.04
CA LEU A 32 19.76 10.20 -11.95
C LEU A 32 20.44 10.59 -13.27
N SER A 33 21.18 9.66 -13.88
CA SER A 33 21.83 9.90 -15.16
C SER A 33 20.79 10.18 -16.25
N SER A 34 20.98 11.30 -16.95
CA SER A 34 20.13 11.72 -18.08
C SER A 34 20.20 10.73 -19.26
N ASP A 35 21.26 9.92 -19.35
CA ASP A 35 21.45 8.94 -20.42
C ASP A 35 20.66 7.64 -20.18
N GLU A 36 20.39 7.31 -18.91
CA GLU A 36 19.71 6.06 -18.53
C GLU A 36 18.20 6.25 -18.32
N TYR A 37 17.77 7.42 -17.85
CA TYR A 37 16.37 7.68 -17.50
C TYR A 37 15.78 8.83 -18.30
N LYS A 38 14.66 8.56 -18.98
CA LYS A 38 13.89 9.60 -19.66
C LYS A 38 13.07 10.40 -18.65
N GLY A 39 12.78 11.67 -18.96
CA GLY A 39 11.95 12.53 -18.10
C GLY A 39 10.59 11.91 -17.72
N ALA A 40 9.95 11.18 -18.64
CA ALA A 40 8.71 10.45 -18.35
C ALA A 40 8.89 9.33 -17.31
N GLU A 41 10.03 8.64 -17.31
CA GLU A 41 10.34 7.58 -16.34
C GLU A 41 10.63 8.17 -14.97
N ILE A 42 11.30 9.33 -14.92
CA ILE A 42 11.52 10.09 -13.69
C ILE A 42 10.17 10.50 -13.08
N VAL A 43 9.24 11.02 -13.89
CA VAL A 43 7.88 11.35 -13.43
C VAL A 43 7.14 10.09 -12.95
N ARG A 44 7.27 8.96 -13.64
CA ARG A 44 6.69 7.68 -13.23
C ARG A 44 7.30 7.17 -11.92
N LEU A 45 8.59 7.36 -11.70
CA LEU A 45 9.24 6.99 -10.45
C LEU A 45 8.74 7.88 -9.30
N TYR A 46 8.69 9.20 -9.54
CA TYR A 46 8.20 10.16 -8.55
C TYR A 46 6.72 9.95 -8.21
N SER A 47 5.89 9.49 -9.15
CA SER A 47 4.48 9.21 -8.87
C SER A 47 4.29 8.11 -7.82
N LYS A 48 5.27 7.19 -7.67
CA LYS A 48 5.25 6.15 -6.63
C LYS A 48 5.45 6.72 -5.21
N ARG A 49 5.84 7.98 -5.03
CA ARG A 49 6.03 8.61 -3.70
C ARG A 49 4.81 8.51 -2.78
N MET A 50 3.60 8.50 -3.35
CA MET A 50 2.35 8.43 -2.60
C MET A 50 2.20 7.10 -1.84
N GLN A 51 2.86 6.04 -2.30
CA GLN A 51 2.85 4.73 -1.64
C GLN A 51 3.43 4.80 -0.22
N ILE A 52 4.36 5.72 0.03
CA ILE A 52 4.94 5.96 1.35
C ILE A 52 3.85 6.47 2.31
N GLU A 53 3.07 7.47 1.88
CA GLU A 53 1.97 8.02 2.68
C GLU A 53 0.86 7.00 2.93
N GLU A 54 0.53 6.19 1.92
CA GLU A 54 -0.44 5.09 2.05
C GLU A 54 0.03 4.07 3.09
N THR A 55 1.31 3.71 3.09
CA THR A 55 1.90 2.79 4.08
C THR A 55 1.80 3.36 5.49
N PHE A 56 2.15 4.63 5.69
CA PHE A 56 1.99 5.28 7.00
C PHE A 56 0.52 5.38 7.44
N ARG A 57 -0.39 5.58 6.48
CA ARG A 57 -1.84 5.61 6.76
C ARG A 57 -2.35 4.22 7.15
N ALA A 58 -1.85 3.15 6.51
CA ALA A 58 -2.14 1.77 6.86
C ALA A 58 -1.69 1.47 8.29
N ILE A 59 -0.45 1.78 8.67
CA ILE A 59 0.05 1.58 10.06
C ILE A 59 -0.89 2.24 11.09
N LYS A 60 -1.34 3.46 10.81
CA LYS A 60 -2.21 4.23 11.70
C LYS A 60 -3.66 3.71 11.75
N SER A 61 -4.11 2.98 10.74
CA SER A 61 -5.49 2.50 10.62
C SER A 61 -5.78 1.38 11.61
N HIS A 62 -6.93 1.44 12.27
CA HIS A 62 -7.37 0.42 13.23
C HIS A 62 -7.94 -0.82 12.54
N GLN A 63 -8.85 -0.63 11.58
CA GLN A 63 -9.59 -1.73 10.95
C GLN A 63 -8.75 -2.47 9.88
N PHE A 64 -7.88 -1.73 9.19
CA PHE A 64 -7.19 -2.22 8.00
C PHE A 64 -5.67 -2.23 8.14
N GLY A 65 -5.16 -2.06 9.36
CA GLY A 65 -3.76 -1.81 9.61
C GLY A 65 -3.30 -2.31 10.97
N LEU A 66 -2.22 -1.73 11.48
CA LEU A 66 -1.59 -2.13 12.74
C LEU A 66 -2.09 -1.34 13.95
N ALA A 67 -3.22 -0.62 13.81
CA ALA A 67 -3.86 0.16 14.85
C ALA A 67 -2.91 1.14 15.58
N GLY A 68 -1.91 1.69 14.89
CA GLY A 68 -0.88 2.53 15.49
C GLY A 68 -1.40 3.77 16.23
N ARG A 69 -2.59 4.27 15.88
CA ARG A 69 -3.24 5.39 16.60
C ARG A 69 -3.71 5.04 18.02
N TYR A 70 -3.89 3.76 18.31
CA TYR A 70 -4.35 3.27 19.61
C TYR A 70 -3.19 2.96 20.55
N ILE A 71 -1.95 3.03 20.05
CA ILE A 71 -0.74 2.92 20.85
C ILE A 71 -0.69 4.14 21.78
N ARG A 72 -0.88 3.90 23.08
CA ARG A 72 -0.74 4.91 24.13
C ARG A 72 0.66 4.84 24.72
N THR A 73 1.64 5.40 24.02
CA THR A 73 3.03 5.49 24.49
C THR A 73 3.53 6.91 24.38
N LEU A 74 4.08 7.45 25.47
CA LEU A 74 4.73 8.76 25.51
C LEU A 74 6.26 8.66 25.43
N ASP A 75 6.81 7.45 25.60
CA ASP A 75 8.24 7.18 25.48
C ASP A 75 8.64 6.94 24.01
N VAL A 76 9.66 7.68 23.57
CA VAL A 76 10.21 7.64 22.22
C VAL A 76 10.88 6.30 21.93
N ASN A 77 11.55 5.70 22.92
CA ASN A 77 12.25 4.42 22.73
C ASN A 77 11.25 3.30 22.46
N ARG A 78 10.21 3.21 23.28
CA ARG A 78 9.11 2.24 23.09
C ARG A 78 8.40 2.44 21.75
N TRP A 79 8.17 3.68 21.33
CA TRP A 79 7.57 3.96 20.03
C TRP A 79 8.47 3.52 18.87
N GLY A 80 9.79 3.73 18.98
CA GLY A 80 10.78 3.26 18.02
C GLY A 80 10.74 1.74 17.83
N VAL A 81 10.68 0.97 18.93
CA VAL A 81 10.55 -0.50 18.89
C VAL A 81 9.24 -0.94 18.23
N LEU A 82 8.13 -0.27 18.54
CA LEU A 82 6.84 -0.60 17.93
C LEU A 82 6.79 -0.28 16.43
N MET A 83 7.44 0.82 16.00
CA MET A 83 7.58 1.15 14.58
C MET A 83 8.49 0.17 13.85
N LEU A 84 9.57 -0.29 14.49
CA LEU A 84 10.43 -1.34 13.95
C LEU A 84 9.65 -2.64 13.75
N LEU A 85 8.92 -3.09 14.79
CA LEU A 85 8.07 -4.27 14.71
C LEU A 85 7.02 -4.14 13.60
N SER A 86 6.40 -2.97 13.50
CA SER A 86 5.43 -2.67 12.45
C SER A 86 6.05 -2.77 11.05
N ALA A 87 7.27 -2.25 10.87
CA ALA A 87 7.98 -2.34 9.59
C ALA A 87 8.29 -3.79 9.20
N ILE A 88 8.73 -4.61 10.16
CA ILE A 88 8.99 -6.05 9.94
C ILE A 88 7.71 -6.76 9.51
N VAL A 89 6.60 -6.52 10.21
CA VAL A 89 5.29 -7.10 9.86
C VAL A 89 4.86 -6.71 8.45
N ILE A 90 4.99 -5.43 8.09
CA ILE A 90 4.62 -4.94 6.75
C ILE A 90 5.46 -5.60 5.66
N ILE A 91 6.76 -5.80 5.89
CA ILE A 91 7.65 -6.49 4.93
C ILE A 91 7.19 -7.93 4.75
N ILE A 92 6.90 -8.65 5.85
CA ILE A 92 6.42 -10.04 5.79
C ILE A 92 5.08 -10.11 5.03
N TYR A 93 4.15 -9.20 5.34
CA TYR A 93 2.85 -9.14 4.69
C TYR A 93 2.99 -8.88 3.19
N TRP A 94 3.91 -7.97 2.82
CA TRP A 94 4.21 -7.68 1.43
C TRP A 94 4.79 -8.90 0.70
N VAL A 95 5.73 -9.65 1.31
CA VAL A 95 6.32 -10.86 0.72
C VAL A 95 5.25 -11.92 0.48
N ILE A 96 4.42 -12.22 1.48
CA ILE A 96 3.33 -13.21 1.35
C ILE A 96 2.34 -12.76 0.27
N GLY A 97 2.00 -11.46 0.23
CA GLY A 97 1.11 -10.90 -0.77
C GLY A 97 1.67 -11.00 -2.20
N VAL A 98 2.96 -10.77 -2.38
CA VAL A 98 3.65 -10.94 -3.67
C VAL A 98 3.63 -12.41 -4.11
N VAL A 99 3.94 -13.34 -3.20
CA VAL A 99 3.89 -14.78 -3.49
C VAL A 99 2.46 -15.21 -3.84
N GLY A 100 1.47 -14.82 -3.03
CA GLY A 100 0.06 -15.13 -3.28
C GLY A 100 -0.44 -14.56 -4.60
N TYR A 101 0.00 -13.35 -4.96
CA TYR A 101 -0.32 -12.76 -6.26
C TYR A 101 0.30 -13.54 -7.42
N SER A 102 1.58 -13.92 -7.31
CA SER A 102 2.28 -14.70 -8.34
C SER A 102 1.61 -16.06 -8.60
N GLN A 103 0.99 -16.65 -7.56
CA GLN A 103 0.24 -17.91 -7.64
C GLN A 103 -1.22 -17.72 -8.05
N GLY A 104 -1.65 -16.48 -8.34
CA GLY A 104 -3.00 -16.18 -8.82
C GLY A 104 -4.08 -16.19 -7.74
N MET A 105 -3.72 -16.15 -6.46
CA MET A 105 -4.69 -16.19 -5.34
C MET A 105 -5.63 -14.99 -5.30
N GLN A 106 -5.27 -13.88 -5.96
CA GLN A 106 -6.17 -12.73 -6.12
C GLN A 106 -7.54 -13.16 -6.67
N ARG A 107 -7.57 -14.16 -7.57
CA ARG A 107 -8.79 -14.64 -8.21
C ARG A 107 -9.78 -15.29 -7.25
N ILE A 108 -9.31 -15.80 -6.12
CA ILE A 108 -10.16 -16.47 -5.11
C ILE A 108 -10.98 -15.44 -4.34
N PHE A 109 -10.35 -14.31 -3.99
CA PHE A 109 -10.97 -13.25 -3.18
C PHE A 109 -11.68 -12.20 -4.02
N GLN A 110 -11.46 -12.20 -5.34
CA GLN A 110 -11.99 -11.18 -6.22
C GLN A 110 -13.44 -11.49 -6.64
N PRO A 111 -14.40 -10.57 -6.39
CA PRO A 111 -15.78 -10.73 -6.85
C PRO A 111 -15.98 -10.28 -8.30
N ASN A 112 -15.10 -9.43 -8.83
CA ASN A 112 -15.21 -8.86 -10.17
C ASN A 112 -14.92 -9.88 -11.27
N THR A 113 -15.62 -9.77 -12.39
CA THR A 113 -15.45 -10.64 -13.58
C THR A 113 -14.16 -10.38 -14.36
N VAL A 114 -13.56 -9.18 -14.26
CA VAL A 114 -12.34 -8.79 -14.99
C VAL A 114 -11.09 -9.38 -14.32
N LYS A 115 -10.44 -10.37 -14.94
CA LYS A 115 -9.33 -11.13 -14.33
C LYS A 115 -7.92 -10.71 -14.74
N ASP A 116 -7.81 -9.75 -15.66
CA ASP A 116 -6.52 -9.39 -16.30
C ASP A 116 -5.76 -8.29 -15.55
N LYS A 117 -6.38 -7.68 -14.55
CA LYS A 117 -5.80 -6.55 -13.82
C LYS A 117 -5.54 -6.91 -12.36
N LYS A 118 -4.44 -6.37 -11.83
CA LYS A 118 -4.23 -6.31 -10.39
C LYS A 118 -5.28 -5.39 -9.77
N ILE A 119 -6.02 -5.90 -8.80
CA ILE A 119 -7.13 -5.18 -8.15
C ILE A 119 -6.78 -4.91 -6.69
N TYR A 120 -6.23 -5.91 -5.99
CA TYR A 120 -5.82 -5.75 -4.60
C TYR A 120 -4.35 -5.32 -4.52
N SER A 121 -4.06 -4.46 -3.56
CA SER A 121 -2.67 -4.25 -3.14
C SER A 121 -2.10 -5.55 -2.57
N TYR A 122 -0.78 -5.72 -2.58
CA TYR A 122 -0.16 -6.93 -2.00
C TYR A 122 -0.52 -7.10 -0.52
N PHE A 123 -0.55 -5.99 0.22
CA PHE A 123 -0.95 -5.97 1.63
C PHE A 123 -2.41 -6.40 1.85
N THR A 124 -3.34 -5.93 1.01
CA THR A 124 -4.75 -6.31 1.10
C THR A 124 -4.95 -7.78 0.75
N LEU A 125 -4.25 -8.26 -0.28
CA LEU A 125 -4.33 -9.66 -0.70
C LEU A 125 -3.82 -10.58 0.41
N GLU A 126 -2.67 -10.25 1.00
CA GLU A 126 -2.13 -11.00 2.13
C GLU A 126 -3.10 -11.02 3.31
N LYS A 127 -3.69 -9.88 3.67
CA LYS A 127 -4.67 -9.81 4.75
C LYS A 127 -5.81 -10.81 4.53
N PHE A 128 -6.33 -10.89 3.30
CA PHE A 128 -7.34 -11.89 2.97
C PHE A 128 -6.83 -13.32 3.08
N ILE A 129 -5.60 -13.58 2.63
CA ILE A 129 -5.00 -14.91 2.77
C ILE A 129 -4.93 -15.34 4.24
N ILE A 130 -4.55 -14.44 5.15
CA ILE A 130 -4.50 -14.74 6.59
C ILE A 130 -5.91 -14.85 7.18
N GLU A 131 -6.78 -13.87 6.93
CA GLU A 131 -8.12 -13.79 7.53
C GLU A 131 -9.01 -14.98 7.13
N PHE A 132 -8.89 -15.45 5.88
CA PHE A 132 -9.60 -16.64 5.40
C PHE A 132 -8.81 -17.95 5.56
N ASN A 133 -7.67 -17.92 6.27
CA ASN A 133 -6.82 -19.07 6.56
C ASN A 133 -6.32 -19.83 5.31
N TYR A 134 -5.98 -19.12 4.23
CA TYR A 134 -5.49 -19.69 2.96
C TYR A 134 -3.95 -19.86 2.89
N LEU A 135 -3.23 -19.69 4.00
CA LEU A 135 -1.76 -19.86 4.02
C LEU A 135 -1.34 -21.26 3.58
N HIS A 136 -2.10 -22.29 3.95
CA HIS A 136 -1.86 -23.68 3.56
C HIS A 136 -2.02 -23.93 2.05
N ALA A 137 -2.74 -23.05 1.34
CA ALA A 137 -2.95 -23.15 -0.10
C ALA A 137 -1.79 -22.53 -0.90
N ILE A 138 -0.87 -21.82 -0.24
CA ILE A 138 0.34 -21.30 -0.88
C ILE A 138 1.23 -22.49 -1.24
N LYS A 139 1.46 -22.67 -2.53
CA LYS A 139 2.35 -23.71 -3.04
C LYS A 139 3.80 -23.36 -2.69
N PRO A 140 4.67 -24.36 -2.47
CA PRO A 140 6.09 -24.12 -2.32
C PRO A 140 6.63 -23.38 -3.54
N LEU A 141 7.53 -22.44 -3.30
CA LEU A 141 8.16 -21.62 -4.33
C LEU A 141 9.00 -22.52 -5.23
N VAL A 142 8.66 -22.57 -6.51
CA VAL A 142 9.44 -23.26 -7.55
C VAL A 142 10.59 -22.38 -8.03
N GLU A 143 10.35 -21.07 -8.06
CA GLU A 143 11.32 -20.05 -8.46
C GLU A 143 11.84 -19.27 -7.25
N PRO A 144 13.07 -18.73 -7.31
CA PRO A 144 13.61 -17.91 -6.23
C PRO A 144 12.75 -16.65 -6.02
N LEU A 145 12.52 -16.28 -4.76
CA LEU A 145 11.72 -15.10 -4.41
C LEU A 145 12.19 -13.83 -5.14
N ALA A 146 13.50 -13.68 -5.34
CA ALA A 146 14.09 -12.54 -6.05
C ALA A 146 13.65 -12.45 -7.53
N SER A 147 13.46 -13.56 -8.25
CA SER A 147 12.97 -13.51 -9.64
C SER A 147 11.51 -13.09 -9.69
N ILE A 148 10.71 -13.59 -8.75
CA ILE A 148 9.29 -13.22 -8.61
C ILE A 148 9.17 -11.73 -8.34
N ILE A 149 9.92 -11.21 -7.36
CA ILE A 149 9.92 -9.78 -7.04
C ILE A 149 10.34 -8.94 -8.25
N LYS A 150 11.39 -9.32 -8.98
CA LYS A 150 11.81 -8.60 -10.20
C LYS A 150 10.69 -8.57 -11.23
N THR A 151 10.04 -9.71 -11.48
CA THR A 151 8.92 -9.82 -12.42
C THR A 151 7.76 -8.92 -12.01
N GLU A 152 7.43 -8.88 -10.72
CA GLU A 152 6.37 -8.05 -10.17
C GLU A 152 6.71 -6.55 -10.20
N LEU A 153 7.97 -6.17 -9.96
CA LEU A 153 8.43 -4.80 -10.09
C LEU A 153 8.42 -4.32 -11.55
N CYS A 154 8.68 -5.22 -12.51
CA CYS A 154 8.57 -4.90 -13.94
C CYS A 154 7.13 -4.76 -14.43
N ARG A 155 6.16 -5.38 -13.74
CA ARG A 155 4.72 -5.27 -14.05
C ARG A 155 4.08 -3.96 -13.54
N ALA A 156 4.75 -3.23 -12.64
CA ALA A 156 4.23 -2.07 -11.92
C ALA A 156 4.81 -0.72 -12.39
#